data_AF-A0A735HPB7-F1
#
_entry.id   AF-A0A735HPB7-F1
#
_cell.length_a   1.000
_cell.length_b   1.000
_cell.length_c   1.000
_cell.angle_alpha   90.00
_cell.angle_beta   90.00
_cell.angle_gamma   90.00
#
_symmetry.space_group_name_H-M   'P 1'
#
loop_
_entity.id
_entity.type
_entity.pdbx_description
1 polymer ?
#
loop_
_entity_poly.entity_id
_entity_poly.type
_entity_poly.pdbx_seq_one_letter_code
_entity_poly.pdbx_strand_id
1 'polypeptide(L)'
;MNKTKIIEKNEMEYNYYDMRSHHGLFVDIFPYDKYSSNVYIRKYIERFMAQLFKIKVISSYSKLPFLKNIMTKILSRVISKKILLSTVYYLSKKMSKRKSNYCLGAGIETPFFRAYYKEGAIFPLKEIEFEGRMYKCPNDVDNYLNMMFGKDFMNIPPVSQRVWHYYSIDIDE
;
A
#
# COMPACT_ATOMS: atom_id res chain seq x y z
N MET A 1 13.44 -17.68 -13.94
CA MET A 1 13.06 -16.28 -14.24
C MET A 1 14.01 -15.57 -15.20
N ASN A 2 15.27 -16.02 -15.39
CA ASN A 2 16.23 -15.34 -16.29
C ASN A 2 15.91 -15.40 -17.80
N LYS A 3 14.82 -16.06 -18.21
CA LYS A 3 14.39 -16.23 -19.59
C LYS A 3 13.06 -15.51 -19.90
N THR A 4 12.58 -14.70 -18.97
CA THR A 4 11.31 -13.98 -19.15
C THR A 4 11.55 -12.51 -18.86
N LYS A 5 11.26 -11.66 -19.84
CA LYS A 5 11.33 -10.22 -19.72
C LYS A 5 9.92 -9.66 -19.76
N ILE A 6 9.55 -8.89 -18.75
CA ILE A 6 8.25 -8.24 -18.65
C ILE A 6 8.50 -6.74 -18.53
N ILE A 7 7.98 -5.97 -19.48
CA ILE A 7 7.95 -4.51 -19.40
C ILE A 7 6.55 -4.12 -18.98
N GLU A 8 6.41 -3.29 -17.94
CA GLU A 8 5.11 -2.77 -17.49
C GLU A 8 4.69 -1.52 -18.27
N LYS A 9 3.37 -1.32 -18.42
CA LYS A 9 2.83 -0.10 -19.06
C LYS A 9 3.26 1.18 -18.36
N ASN A 10 3.32 1.16 -17.03
CA ASN A 10 3.69 2.32 -16.23
C ASN A 10 5.15 2.73 -16.48
N GLU A 11 6.05 1.77 -16.67
CA GLU A 11 7.47 2.06 -16.97
C GLU A 11 7.59 2.89 -18.25
N MET A 12 6.78 2.58 -19.25
CA MET A 12 6.71 3.31 -20.51
C MET A 12 5.97 4.65 -20.37
N GLU A 13 4.81 4.67 -19.70
CA GLU A 13 3.98 5.87 -19.52
C GLU A 13 4.70 6.99 -18.75
N TYR A 14 5.49 6.61 -17.74
CA TYR A 14 6.25 7.54 -16.91
C TYR A 14 7.73 7.61 -17.27
N ASN A 15 8.13 6.93 -18.34
CA ASN A 15 9.49 6.96 -18.90
C ASN A 15 10.59 6.64 -17.88
N TYR A 16 10.39 5.58 -17.08
CA TYR A 16 11.37 5.06 -16.13
C TYR A 16 11.84 3.63 -16.43
N TYR A 17 11.48 3.07 -17.59
CA TYR A 17 12.05 1.82 -18.07
C TYR A 17 13.58 1.93 -18.19
N ASP A 18 14.30 1.00 -17.58
CA ASP A 18 15.76 0.85 -17.72
C ASP A 18 16.07 -0.61 -18.07
N MET A 19 16.66 -0.83 -19.24
CA MET A 19 17.05 -2.14 -19.76
C MET A 19 18.04 -2.91 -18.86
N ARG A 20 18.70 -2.21 -17.92
CA ARG A 20 19.63 -2.81 -16.95
C ARG A 20 18.91 -3.29 -15.68
N SER A 21 17.65 -2.91 -15.49
CA SER A 21 16.86 -3.34 -14.34
C SER A 21 16.59 -4.84 -14.39
N HIS A 22 16.72 -5.51 -13.25
CA HIS A 22 16.40 -6.93 -13.19
C HIS A 22 14.87 -7.13 -13.17
N HIS A 23 14.34 -7.95 -14.08
CA HIS A 23 12.93 -8.36 -14.08
C HIS A 23 12.72 -9.60 -13.19
N GLY A 24 13.26 -9.54 -11.97
CA GLY A 24 13.33 -10.64 -11.01
C GLY A 24 12.08 -10.77 -10.12
N LEU A 25 12.25 -11.40 -8.95
CA LEU A 25 11.20 -11.51 -7.95
C LEU A 25 10.94 -10.15 -7.29
N PHE A 26 9.68 -9.70 -7.32
CA PHE A 26 9.21 -8.53 -6.59
C PHE A 26 8.55 -8.97 -5.28
N VAL A 27 8.92 -8.32 -4.17
CA VAL A 27 8.36 -8.59 -2.84
C VAL A 27 7.79 -7.29 -2.30
N ASP A 28 6.46 -7.23 -2.18
CA ASP A 28 5.78 -6.11 -1.55
C ASP A 28 5.74 -6.28 -0.03
N ILE A 29 6.22 -5.27 0.68
CA ILE A 29 6.20 -5.24 2.15
C ILE A 29 5.21 -4.16 2.59
N PHE A 30 4.13 -4.59 3.22
CA PHE A 30 3.12 -3.70 3.78
C PHE A 30 3.25 -3.62 5.31
N PRO A 31 3.80 -2.52 5.86
CA PRO A 31 3.82 -2.33 7.31
C PRO A 31 2.41 -2.05 7.83
N TYR A 32 2.07 -2.64 8.98
CA TYR A 32 0.78 -2.44 9.65
C TYR A 32 0.98 -1.87 11.05
N ASP A 33 0.19 -0.83 11.37
CA ASP A 33 0.14 -0.17 12.66
C ASP A 33 -1.14 -0.53 13.43
N LYS A 34 -1.06 -0.46 14.76
CA LYS A 34 -2.21 -0.61 15.66
C LYS A 34 -2.96 0.72 15.79
N TYR A 35 -4.07 0.90 15.10
CA TYR A 35 -4.93 2.08 15.20
C TYR A 35 -5.97 1.96 16.30
N SER A 36 -6.46 3.09 16.82
CA SER A 36 -7.61 3.11 17.72
C SER A 36 -8.83 2.47 17.05
N SER A 37 -9.61 1.71 17.83
CA SER A 37 -10.94 1.25 17.39
C SER A 37 -11.95 2.41 17.27
N ASN A 38 -11.67 3.55 17.90
CA ASN A 38 -12.49 4.74 17.73
C ASN A 38 -12.20 5.38 16.36
N VAL A 39 -13.23 5.41 15.51
CA VAL A 39 -13.14 5.89 14.14
C VAL A 39 -12.72 7.36 14.05
N TYR A 40 -13.14 8.21 14.99
CA TYR A 40 -12.80 9.63 15.00
C TYR A 40 -11.33 9.85 15.35
N ILE A 41 -10.83 9.19 16.41
CA ILE A 41 -9.41 9.25 16.79
C ILE A 41 -8.55 8.75 15.62
N ARG A 42 -8.93 7.61 15.04
CA ARG A 42 -8.23 7.02 13.90
C ARG A 42 -8.19 7.97 12.71
N LYS A 43 -9.33 8.51 12.29
CA LYS A 43 -9.45 9.34 11.08
C LYS A 43 -8.77 10.69 11.22
N TYR A 44 -8.98 11.39 12.33
CA TYR A 44 -8.59 12.80 12.47
C TYR A 44 -7.25 13.00 13.16
N ILE A 45 -6.78 12.03 13.96
CA ILE A 45 -5.51 12.15 14.69
C ILE A 45 -4.46 11.24 14.05
N GLU A 46 -4.72 9.94 13.99
CA GLU A 46 -3.71 8.96 13.58
C GLU A 46 -3.47 9.03 12.08
N ARG A 47 -4.54 9.06 11.28
CA ARG A 47 -4.45 9.15 9.81
C ARG A 47 -4.16 10.54 9.27
N PHE A 48 -3.99 11.53 10.13
CA PHE A 48 -3.60 12.86 9.70
C PHE A 48 -2.17 12.87 9.12
N MET A 49 -1.25 12.06 9.66
CA MET A 49 0.12 11.97 9.15
C MET A 49 0.16 11.53 7.68
N ALA A 50 -0.64 10.54 7.28
CA ALA A 50 -0.78 10.12 5.90
C ALA A 50 -1.15 11.28 4.95
N GLN A 51 -1.95 12.25 5.40
CA GLN A 51 -2.30 13.43 4.58
C GLN A 51 -1.08 14.35 4.37
N LEU A 52 -0.25 14.54 5.40
CA LEU A 52 0.98 15.33 5.29
C LEU A 52 2.01 14.68 4.35
N PHE A 53 2.17 13.35 4.43
CA PHE A 53 2.98 12.60 3.48
C PHE A 53 2.42 12.67 2.07
N LYS A 54 1.10 12.55 1.92
CA LYS A 54 0.44 12.70 0.62
C LYS A 54 0.72 14.07 0.00
N ILE A 55 0.68 15.16 0.77
CA ILE A 55 1.03 16.50 0.26
C ILE A 55 2.49 16.54 -0.22
N LYS A 56 3.43 15.97 0.55
CA LYS A 56 4.85 15.87 0.16
C LYS A 56 5.03 15.11 -1.15
N VAL A 57 4.43 13.92 -1.25
CA VAL A 57 4.51 13.07 -2.43
C VAL A 57 3.90 13.77 -3.63
N ILE A 58 2.66 14.27 -3.51
CA ILE A 58 1.95 14.97 -4.59
C ILE A 58 2.70 16.22 -5.07
N SER A 59 3.36 16.96 -4.17
CA SER A 59 4.12 18.16 -4.56
C SER A 59 5.30 17.90 -5.50
N SER A 60 5.78 16.66 -5.56
CA SER A 60 6.82 16.21 -6.50
C SER A 60 6.27 15.85 -7.88
N TYR A 61 4.95 15.69 -8.04
CA TYR A 61 4.34 15.40 -9.34
C TYR A 61 4.10 16.68 -10.15
N SER A 62 4.52 16.68 -11.41
CA SER A 62 4.44 17.83 -12.31
C SER A 62 3.08 17.99 -13.01
N LYS A 63 2.26 16.93 -13.07
CA LYS A 63 0.99 16.87 -13.84
C LYS A 63 -0.26 17.32 -13.05
N LEU A 64 -0.15 18.28 -12.15
CA LEU A 64 -1.29 18.80 -11.37
C LEU A 64 -1.88 20.07 -12.00
N PRO A 65 -3.20 20.33 -11.86
CA PRO A 65 -3.79 21.61 -12.21
C PRO A 65 -3.04 22.77 -11.54
N PHE A 66 -2.87 23.88 -12.25
CA PHE A 66 -1.97 24.99 -11.87
C PHE A 66 -2.12 25.44 -10.41
N LEU A 67 -3.35 25.77 -9.98
CA LEU A 67 -3.62 26.21 -8.61
C LEU A 67 -3.28 25.15 -7.57
N LYS A 68 -3.64 23.89 -7.85
CA LYS A 68 -3.35 22.76 -6.95
C LYS A 68 -1.85 22.53 -6.83
N ASN A 69 -1.12 22.64 -7.94
CA ASN A 69 0.34 22.50 -7.99
C ASN A 69 1.01 23.54 -7.09
N ILE A 70 0.65 24.81 -7.24
CA ILE A 70 1.17 25.91 -6.40
C ILE A 70 0.90 25.65 -4.93
N MET A 71 -0.36 25.37 -4.58
CA MET A 71 -0.75 25.14 -3.18
C MET A 71 0.01 23.96 -2.57
N THR A 72 0.12 22.83 -3.28
CA THR A 72 0.86 21.66 -2.77
C THR A 72 2.35 21.93 -2.61
N LYS A 73 2.97 22.71 -3.51
CA LYS A 73 4.38 23.10 -3.38
C LYS A 73 4.62 23.99 -2.18
N ILE A 74 3.76 24.99 -1.94
CA ILE A 74 3.86 25.87 -0.78
C ILE A 74 3.72 25.04 0.52
N LEU A 75 2.64 24.27 0.65
CA LEU A 75 2.40 23.43 1.82
C LEU A 75 3.53 22.43 2.05
N SER A 76 4.05 21.82 0.99
CA SER A 76 5.17 20.88 1.10
C SER A 76 6.44 21.52 1.66
N ARG A 77 6.69 22.80 1.40
CA ARG A 77 7.88 23.50 1.92
C ARG A 77 7.76 23.80 3.41
N VAL A 78 6.55 24.13 3.87
CA VAL A 78 6.26 24.39 5.29
C VAL A 78 6.39 23.13 6.14
N ILE A 79 5.99 21.97 5.59
CA ILE A 79 6.07 20.70 6.30
C ILE A 79 7.53 20.21 6.32
N SER A 80 8.23 20.27 7.44
CA SER A 80 9.59 19.72 7.54
C SER A 80 9.60 18.20 7.43
N LYS A 81 10.39 17.63 6.50
CA LYS A 81 10.53 16.16 6.34
C LYS A 81 11.08 15.51 7.62
N LYS A 82 12.04 16.16 8.28
CA LYS A 82 12.65 15.66 9.52
C LYS A 82 11.63 15.57 10.65
N ILE A 83 10.85 16.63 10.85
CA ILE A 83 9.78 16.68 11.88
C ILE A 83 8.70 15.64 11.56
N LEU A 84 8.34 15.50 10.29
CA LEU A 84 7.32 14.55 9.88
C LEU A 84 7.75 13.09 10.15
N LEU A 85 8.98 12.72 9.77
CA LEU A 85 9.53 11.39 10.03
C LEU A 85 9.68 11.10 11.53
N SER A 86 10.18 12.04 12.32
CA SER A 86 10.32 11.85 13.77
C SER A 86 8.96 11.73 14.46
N THR A 87 7.96 12.47 13.99
CA THR A 87 6.58 12.41 14.50
C THR A 87 5.94 11.05 14.19
N VAL A 88 6.08 10.55 12.96
CA VAL A 88 5.61 9.21 12.59
C VAL A 88 6.28 8.12 13.41
N TYR A 89 7.60 8.19 13.59
CA TYR A 89 8.32 7.23 14.43
C TYR A 89 7.80 7.23 15.88
N TYR A 90 7.60 8.41 16.46
CA TYR A 90 7.07 8.53 17.82
C TYR A 90 5.64 7.99 17.93
N LEU A 91 4.75 8.38 17.00
CA LEU A 91 3.35 7.99 17.01
C LEU A 91 3.18 6.49 16.76
N SER A 92 3.82 5.93 15.73
CA SER A 92 3.79 4.47 15.44
C SER A 92 4.30 3.66 16.64
N LYS A 93 5.40 4.08 17.29
CA LYS A 93 5.91 3.45 18.51
C LYS A 93 4.94 3.54 19.70
N LYS A 94 4.19 4.63 19.82
CA LYS A 94 3.13 4.77 20.84
C LYS A 94 1.95 3.87 20.52
N MET A 95 1.54 3.82 19.25
CA MET A 95 0.43 3.02 18.73
C MET A 95 0.70 1.51 18.89
N SER A 96 1.91 1.04 18.59
CA SER A 96 2.29 -0.38 18.68
C SER A 96 2.18 -0.96 20.10
N LYS A 97 2.29 -0.10 21.13
CA LYS A 97 2.14 -0.50 22.55
C LYS A 97 0.70 -0.74 23.00
N ARG A 98 -0.31 -0.51 22.14
CA ARG A 98 -1.70 -0.80 22.48
C ARG A 98 -1.91 -2.28 22.75
N LYS A 99 -2.56 -2.57 23.89
CA LYS A 99 -2.92 -3.92 24.33
C LYS A 99 -4.39 -4.26 24.08
N SER A 100 -5.26 -3.25 23.93
CA SER A 100 -6.70 -3.42 23.71
C SER A 100 -7.27 -2.26 22.89
N ASN A 101 -8.52 -2.42 22.44
CA ASN A 101 -9.26 -1.40 21.69
C ASN A 101 -8.52 -0.88 20.45
N TYR A 102 -7.88 -1.79 19.71
CA TYR A 102 -7.19 -1.47 18.46
C TYR A 102 -7.62 -2.34 17.28
N CYS A 103 -7.29 -1.86 16.09
CA CYS A 103 -7.35 -2.58 14.83
C CYS A 103 -6.02 -2.43 14.10
N LEU A 104 -5.71 -3.36 13.21
CA LEU A 104 -4.52 -3.36 12.37
C LEU A 104 -4.85 -2.70 11.03
N GLY A 105 -4.08 -1.71 10.61
CA GLY A 105 -4.21 -1.11 9.28
C GLY A 105 -2.85 -0.73 8.74
N ALA A 106 -2.77 -0.40 7.44
CA ALA A 106 -1.52 0.00 6.81
C ALA A 106 -0.88 1.22 7.52
N GLY A 107 0.45 1.32 7.42
CA GLY A 107 1.29 2.29 8.14
C GLY A 107 0.73 3.72 8.17
N ILE A 108 0.94 4.42 9.29
CA ILE A 108 0.39 5.75 9.60
C ILE A 108 0.75 6.83 8.57
N GLU A 109 1.88 6.67 7.89
CA GLU A 109 2.38 7.52 6.81
C GLU A 109 1.85 7.14 5.42
N THR A 110 1.32 5.93 5.27
CA THR A 110 0.90 5.41 3.96
C THR A 110 -0.47 5.96 3.55
N PRO A 111 -0.74 6.17 2.26
CA PRO A 111 -2.06 6.60 1.79
C PRO A 111 -3.10 5.47 1.83
N PHE A 112 -2.75 4.26 2.25
CA PHE A 112 -3.64 3.11 2.25
C PHE A 112 -4.56 3.12 3.49
N PHE A 113 -5.87 3.22 3.26
CA PHE A 113 -6.90 3.22 4.32
C PHE A 113 -8.03 2.23 4.03
N ARG A 114 -7.80 1.30 3.08
CA ARG A 114 -8.84 0.43 2.51
C ARG A 114 -9.44 -0.53 3.54
N ALA A 115 -8.60 -1.08 4.42
CA ALA A 115 -9.02 -2.11 5.37
C ALA A 115 -8.40 -1.89 6.75
N TYR A 116 -9.18 -2.21 7.78
CA TYR A 116 -8.76 -2.24 9.19
C TYR A 116 -9.22 -3.55 9.82
N TYR A 117 -8.27 -4.38 10.23
CA TYR A 117 -8.54 -5.74 10.73
C TYR A 117 -8.61 -5.77 12.24
N LYS A 118 -9.50 -6.61 12.79
CA LYS A 118 -9.33 -7.10 14.15
C LYS A 118 -8.09 -7.99 14.19
N GLU A 119 -7.35 -7.97 15.31
CA GLU A 119 -6.14 -8.79 15.44
C GLU A 119 -6.41 -10.28 15.18
N GLY A 120 -7.53 -10.80 15.70
CA GLY A 120 -7.93 -12.20 15.49
C GLY A 120 -8.25 -12.60 14.04
N ALA A 121 -8.43 -11.64 13.12
CA ALA A 121 -8.56 -11.93 11.69
C ALA A 121 -7.20 -12.18 11.03
N ILE A 122 -6.12 -11.68 11.62
CA ILE A 122 -4.75 -11.83 11.11
C ILE A 122 -4.01 -12.92 11.89
N PHE A 123 -4.03 -12.86 13.22
CA PHE A 123 -3.26 -13.73 14.10
C PHE A 123 -4.18 -14.66 14.94
N PRO A 124 -3.70 -15.86 15.33
CA PRO A 124 -2.45 -16.48 14.91
C PRO A 124 -2.45 -16.81 13.41
N LEU A 125 -1.28 -16.83 12.77
CA LEU A 125 -1.20 -17.15 11.35
C LEU A 125 -1.60 -18.61 11.11
N LYS A 126 -2.32 -18.85 10.02
CA LYS A 126 -2.61 -20.19 9.51
C LYS A 126 -1.64 -20.56 8.40
N GLU A 127 -1.73 -21.79 7.93
CA GLU A 127 -1.03 -22.25 6.74
C GLU A 127 -2.00 -22.39 5.57
N ILE A 128 -1.53 -22.05 4.38
CA ILE A 128 -2.23 -22.24 3.12
C ILE A 128 -1.28 -22.89 2.13
N GLU A 129 -1.80 -23.82 1.33
CA GLU A 129 -1.03 -24.44 0.25
C GLU A 129 -1.07 -23.54 -1.00
N PHE A 130 0.09 -23.32 -1.59
CA PHE A 130 0.23 -22.64 -2.87
C PHE A 130 1.37 -23.30 -3.64
N GLU A 131 1.11 -23.75 -4.87
CA GLU A 131 2.12 -24.41 -5.73
C GLU A 131 2.87 -25.56 -5.02
N GLY A 132 2.14 -26.39 -4.27
CA GLY A 132 2.68 -27.56 -3.55
C GLY A 132 3.54 -27.23 -2.32
N ARG A 133 3.49 -26.00 -1.83
CA ARG A 133 4.23 -25.56 -0.63
C ARG A 133 3.31 -24.87 0.36
N MET A 134 3.59 -25.02 1.65
CA MET A 134 2.85 -24.36 2.72
C MET A 134 3.42 -22.97 3.02
N TYR A 135 2.54 -21.97 3.05
CA TYR A 135 2.86 -20.59 3.38
C TYR A 135 2.01 -20.09 4.54
N LYS A 136 2.53 -19.11 5.29
CA LYS A 136 1.74 -18.45 6.35
C LYS A 136 0.75 -17.47 5.74
N CYS A 137 -0.47 -17.49 6.25
CA CYS A 137 -1.56 -16.60 5.85
C CYS A 137 -2.32 -16.05 7.07
N PRO A 138 -3.15 -15.01 6.89
CA PRO A 138 -4.06 -14.52 7.93
C PRO A 138 -4.95 -15.63 8.49
N ASN A 139 -5.30 -15.54 9.78
CA ASN A 139 -6.19 -16.49 10.46
C ASN A 139 -7.57 -16.63 9.78
N ASP A 140 -8.07 -15.55 9.20
CA ASP A 140 -9.34 -15.46 8.50
C ASP A 140 -9.10 -14.90 7.08
N VAL A 141 -8.77 -15.81 6.16
CA VAL A 141 -8.40 -15.49 4.77
C VAL A 141 -9.55 -14.85 4.01
N ASP A 142 -10.77 -15.37 4.15
CA ASP A 142 -11.95 -14.87 3.43
C ASP A 142 -12.29 -13.45 3.85
N ASN A 143 -12.29 -13.16 5.16
CA ASN A 143 -12.50 -11.80 5.64
C ASN A 143 -11.37 -10.85 5.18
N TYR A 144 -10.12 -11.31 5.23
CA TYR A 144 -8.99 -10.51 4.73
C TYR A 144 -9.17 -10.12 3.27
N LEU A 145 -9.44 -11.10 2.39
CA LEU A 145 -9.59 -10.89 0.96
C LEU A 145 -10.83 -10.04 0.63
N ASN A 146 -11.96 -10.28 1.31
CA ASN A 146 -13.16 -9.48 1.14
C ASN A 146 -12.94 -8.00 1.52
N MET A 147 -12.24 -7.73 2.63
CA MET A 147 -11.93 -6.35 3.02
C MET A 147 -10.96 -5.65 2.06
N MET A 148 -9.99 -6.38 1.49
CA MET A 148 -9.03 -5.81 0.52
C MET A 148 -9.64 -5.62 -0.87
N PHE A 149 -10.34 -6.63 -1.39
CA PHE A 149 -10.71 -6.75 -2.80
C PHE A 149 -12.22 -6.66 -3.05
N GLY A 150 -13.04 -6.78 -2.01
CA GLY A 150 -14.51 -6.78 -2.10
C GLY A 150 -15.08 -8.20 -2.10
N LYS A 151 -16.42 -8.30 -2.01
CA LYS A 151 -17.11 -9.61 -1.91
C LYS A 151 -16.93 -10.48 -3.15
N ASP A 152 -16.79 -9.85 -4.31
CA ASP A 152 -16.72 -10.52 -5.61
C ASP A 152 -15.28 -10.80 -6.06
N PHE A 153 -14.31 -10.85 -5.13
CA PHE A 153 -12.88 -10.98 -5.47
C PHE A 153 -12.54 -12.27 -6.24
N MET A 154 -13.37 -13.31 -6.11
CA MET A 154 -13.23 -14.58 -6.84
C MET A 154 -13.92 -14.57 -8.22
N ASN A 155 -14.70 -13.53 -8.53
CA ASN A 155 -15.40 -13.43 -9.80
C ASN A 155 -14.48 -12.82 -10.85
N ILE A 156 -14.25 -13.56 -11.93
CA ILE A 156 -13.44 -13.07 -13.06
C ILE A 156 -14.23 -11.94 -13.76
N PRO A 157 -13.64 -10.76 -13.98
CA PRO A 157 -14.34 -9.67 -14.65
C PRO A 157 -14.67 -10.05 -16.12
N PRO A 158 -15.74 -9.47 -16.71
CA PRO A 158 -16.07 -9.62 -18.12
C PRO A 158 -14.88 -9.29 -19.02
N VAL A 159 -14.76 -9.93 -20.18
CA VAL A 159 -13.62 -9.74 -21.11
C VAL A 159 -13.38 -8.27 -21.43
N SER A 160 -14.44 -7.49 -21.63
CA SER A 160 -14.37 -6.04 -21.91
C SER A 160 -13.82 -5.19 -20.76
N GLN A 161 -13.80 -5.71 -19.53
CA GLN A 161 -13.29 -5.04 -18.34
C GLN A 161 -11.92 -5.56 -17.90
N ARG A 162 -11.38 -6.59 -18.55
CA ARG A 162 -10.06 -7.13 -18.24
C ARG A 162 -9.00 -6.15 -18.71
N VAL A 163 -8.11 -5.76 -17.80
CA VAL A 163 -6.99 -4.86 -18.07
C VAL A 163 -5.67 -5.58 -17.80
N TRP A 164 -4.71 -5.39 -18.69
CA TRP A 164 -3.35 -5.90 -18.53
C TRP A 164 -2.43 -4.77 -18.09
N HIS A 165 -1.51 -5.06 -17.16
CA HIS A 165 -0.52 -4.11 -16.66
C HIS A 165 0.82 -4.18 -17.42
N TYR A 166 1.04 -5.22 -18.23
CA TYR A 166 2.24 -5.34 -19.06
C TYR A 166 2.11 -4.56 -20.37
N TYR A 167 3.24 -4.05 -20.84
CA TYR A 167 3.47 -3.49 -22.18
C TYR A 167 3.94 -4.59 -23.13
N SER A 168 4.96 -5.38 -22.75
CA SER A 168 5.45 -6.53 -23.51
C SER A 168 5.90 -7.66 -22.59
N ILE A 169 5.83 -8.89 -23.10
CA ILE A 169 6.35 -10.09 -22.44
C ILE A 169 7.16 -10.85 -23.50
N ASP A 170 8.45 -11.01 -23.26
CA ASP A 170 9.36 -11.80 -24.09
C ASP A 170 9.79 -13.03 -23.29
N ILE A 171 9.64 -14.21 -23.90
CA ILE A 171 10.06 -15.48 -23.31
C ILE A 171 11.14 -16.04 -24.22
N ASP A 172 12.39 -16.00 -23.75
CA ASP A 172 13.51 -16.62 -24.44
C ASP A 172 13.42 -18.14 -24.24
N GLU A 173 13.49 -18.92 -25.32
CA GLU A 173 13.48 -20.40 -25.25
C GLU A 173 14.71 -20.99 -24.56
#